data_AF-A0A8T0C0Q6-F1
#
_entry.id   AF-A0A8T0C0Q6-F1
#
_cell.length_a   1.000
_cell.length_b   1.000
_cell.length_c   1.000
_cell.angle_alpha   90.00
_cell.angle_beta   90.00
_cell.angle_gamma   90.00
#
_symmetry.space_group_name_H-M   'P 1'
#
loop_
_entity.id
_entity.type
_entity.pdbx_description
1 polymer ?
#
loop_
_entity_poly.entity_id
_entity_poly.type
_entity_poly.pdbx_seq_one_letter_code
_entity_poly.pdbx_strand_id
1 'polypeptide(L)' 'MTNQQRKHIILSAIKRAECADIHDVLRIAGEEIECLEAVPFGSRNEIMRICEDIADGVIDGSESIKRVMTFLNSIPD' A
#
# COMPACT_ATOMS: atom_id res chain seq x y z
N MET A 1 -0.57 0.44 18.29
CA MET A 1 -0.82 -0.72 17.41
C MET A 1 0.50 -1.04 16.73
N THR A 2 0.94 -2.30 16.74
CA THR A 2 2.21 -2.69 16.11
C THR A 2 2.08 -2.68 14.59
N ASN A 3 3.20 -2.61 13.87
CA ASN A 3 3.19 -2.74 12.41
C ASN A 3 2.60 -4.07 11.97
N GLN A 4 2.84 -5.15 12.72
CA GLN A 4 2.23 -6.46 12.46
C GLN A 4 0.69 -6.40 12.43
N GLN A 5 0.09 -5.79 13.46
CA GLN A 5 -1.36 -5.63 13.56
C GLN A 5 -1.90 -4.73 12.44
N ARG A 6 -1.19 -3.63 12.16
CA ARG A 6 -1.58 -2.66 11.14
C ARG A 6 -1.55 -3.25 9.74
N LYS A 7 -0.48 -3.96 9.38
CA LYS A 7 -0.36 -4.72 8.13
C LYS A 7 -1.48 -5.75 7.99
N HIS A 8 -1.84 -6.44 9.07
CA HIS A 8 -2.95 -7.40 9.04
C HIS A 8 -4.29 -6.74 8.71
N ILE A 9 -4.59 -5.55 9.28
CA ILE A 9 -5.79 -4.78 8.98
C ILE A 9 -5.81 -4.35 7.51
N ILE A 10 -4.72 -3.73 7.04
CA ILE A 10 -4.59 -3.25 5.66
C ILE A 10 -4.78 -4.39 4.66
N LEU A 11 -4.02 -5.48 4.80
CA LEU A 11 -4.09 -6.61 3.87
C LEU A 11 -5.46 -7.29 3.87
N SER A 12 -6.14 -7.35 5.02
CA SER A 12 -7.48 -7.90 5.14
C SER A 12 -8.55 -6.97 4.54
N ALA A 13 -8.34 -5.65 4.57
CA ALA A 13 -9.23 -4.69 3.91
C ALA A 13 -9.13 -4.83 2.38
N ILE A 14 -7.91 -4.85 1.84
CA ILE A 14 -7.65 -5.00 0.39
C ILE A 14 -8.30 -6.27 -0.15
N LYS A 15 -8.11 -7.41 0.53
CA LYS A 15 -8.69 -8.70 0.10
C LYS A 15 -10.22 -8.72 0.10
N ARG A 16 -10.87 -7.94 0.97
CA ARG A 16 -12.35 -7.91 1.09
C ARG A 16 -13.00 -6.92 0.14
N ALA A 17 -12.32 -5.83 -0.18
CA ALA A 17 -12.89 -4.72 -0.95
C ALA A 17 -12.82 -4.90 -2.47
N GLU A 18 -12.22 -6.00 -2.96
CA GLU A 18 -12.00 -6.26 -4.40
C GLU A 18 -11.42 -5.02 -5.12
N CYS A 19 -10.38 -4.41 -4.54
CA CYS A 19 -9.76 -3.19 -5.07
C CYS A 19 -9.33 -3.37 -6.54
N ALA A 20 -9.64 -2.38 -7.38
CA ALA A 20 -9.20 -2.38 -8.77
C ALA A 20 -7.79 -1.79 -8.93
N ASP A 21 -7.43 -0.82 -8.07
CA ASP A 21 -6.14 -0.14 -8.10
C ASP A 21 -5.70 0.42 -6.73
N ILE A 22 -4.56 1.12 -6.72
CA ILE A 22 -4.01 1.83 -5.55
C ILE A 22 -4.99 2.87 -4.94
N HIS A 23 -5.80 3.57 -5.74
CA HIS A 23 -6.69 4.59 -5.21
C HIS A 23 -7.81 3.97 -4.37
N ASP A 24 -8.31 2.80 -4.76
CA ASP A 24 -9.21 2.01 -3.92
C ASP A 24 -8.54 1.59 -2.60
N VAL A 25 -7.27 1.16 -2.65
CA VAL A 25 -6.52 0.79 -1.45
C VAL A 25 -6.37 1.99 -0.50
N LEU A 26 -5.99 3.16 -1.01
CA LEU A 26 -5.85 4.36 -0.20
C LEU A 26 -7.18 4.84 0.37
N ARG A 27 -8.27 4.69 -0.37
CA ARG A 27 -9.62 5.03 0.11
C ARG A 27 -10.05 4.19 1.32
N ILE A 28 -9.66 2.91 1.38
CA ILE A 28 -10.09 2.01 2.47
C ILE A 28 -9.07 1.85 3.59
N ALA A 29 -7.78 2.11 3.32
CA ALA A 29 -6.68 1.80 4.23
C ALA A 29 -5.58 2.88 4.27
N GLY A 30 -5.79 4.05 3.65
CA GLY A 30 -4.80 5.12 3.59
C GLY A 30 -4.32 5.59 4.96
N GLU A 31 -5.25 5.81 5.90
CA GLU A 31 -4.94 6.22 7.27
C GLU A 31 -4.04 5.20 7.98
N GLU A 32 -4.30 3.92 7.76
CA GLU A 32 -3.50 2.84 8.33
C GLU A 32 -2.11 2.76 7.66
N ILE A 33 -2.03 3.01 6.36
CA ILE A 33 -0.74 3.03 5.65
C ILE A 33 0.14 4.19 6.13
N GLU A 34 -0.43 5.37 6.33
CA GLU A 34 0.30 6.55 6.84
C GLU A 34 0.83 6.37 8.26
N CYS A 35 0.17 5.53 9.05
CA CYS A 35 0.56 5.24 10.43
C CYS A 35 1.58 4.09 10.57
N LEU A 36 2.14 3.58 9.47
CA LEU A 36 3.21 2.58 9.51
C LEU A 36 4.52 3.22 9.98
N GLU A 37 5.14 2.59 10.98
CA GLU A 37 6.40 3.05 11.56
C GLU A 37 7.59 2.30 10.93
N ALA A 38 8.81 2.78 11.18
CA ALA A 38 10.04 2.11 10.72
C ALA A 38 10.12 1.81 9.21
N VAL A 39 9.45 2.63 8.38
CA VAL A 39 9.51 2.50 6.91
C VAL A 39 10.96 2.71 6.44
N PRO A 40 11.54 1.77 5.66
CA PRO A 40 12.88 1.91 5.13
C PRO A 40 13.04 3.20 4.32
N PHE A 41 14.16 3.90 4.49
CA PHE A 41 14.39 5.22 3.87
C PHE A 41 14.18 5.19 2.34
N GLY A 42 14.66 4.14 1.66
CA GLY A 42 14.51 3.99 0.20
C GLY A 42 13.06 3.82 -0.28
N SER A 43 12.17 3.38 0.60
CA SER A 43 10.77 3.05 0.30
C SER A 43 9.77 4.07 0.85
N ARG A 44 10.23 5.15 1.50
CA ARG A 44 9.35 6.14 2.14
C ARG A 44 8.33 6.78 1.19
N ASN A 45 8.73 6.95 -0.07
CA ASN A 45 7.90 7.56 -1.11
C ASN A 45 7.28 6.52 -2.06
N GLU A 46 7.27 5.24 -1.70
CA GLU A 46 6.84 4.16 -2.60
C GLU A 46 5.37 4.29 -2.98
N ILE A 47 4.49 4.62 -2.02
CA ILE A 47 3.07 4.84 -2.29
C ILE A 47 2.85 5.97 -3.31
N MET A 48 3.57 7.08 -3.15
CA MET A 48 3.47 8.21 -4.09
C MET A 48 3.95 7.83 -5.49
N ARG A 49 5.07 7.10 -5.58
CA ARG A 49 5.58 6.59 -6.87
C ARG A 49 4.60 5.64 -7.55
N ILE A 50 3.92 4.77 -6.81
CA ILE A 50 2.88 3.89 -7.37
C ILE A 50 1.70 4.71 -7.92
N CYS A 51 1.29 5.76 -7.21
CA CYS A 51 0.23 6.68 -7.68
C CYS A 51 0.64 7.47 -8.94
N GLU A 52 1.91 7.86 -9.04
CA GLU A 52 2.44 8.53 -10.24
C GLU A 52 2.50 7.55 -11.42
N ASP A 53 3.06 6.36 -11.22
CA ASP A 53 3.18 5.32 -12.26
C ASP A 53 1.80 4.91 -12.82
N ILE A 54 0.75 4.84 -12.00
CA ILE A 54 -0.61 4.53 -12.49
C ILE A 54 -1.21 5.71 -13.27
N ALA A 55 -0.99 6.95 -12.80
CA ALA A 55 -1.49 8.15 -13.48
C ALA A 55 -0.81 8.38 -14.83
N ASP A 56 0.48 8.06 -14.92
CA ASP A 56 1.27 8.11 -16.15
C ASP A 56 1.01 6.90 -17.08
N GLY A 57 0.22 5.91 -16.64
CA GLY A 57 -0.10 4.70 -17.41
C GLY A 57 1.09 3.74 -17.57
N VAL A 58 2.11 3.85 -16.73
CA VAL A 58 3.29 2.98 -16.70
C VAL A 58 2.94 1.60 -16.15
N ILE A 59 2.02 1.54 -15.19
CA ILE A 59 1.50 0.32 -14.60
C ILE A 59 -0.03 0.30 -14.65
N ASP A 60 -0.62 -0.90 -14.61
CA ASP A 60 -2.06 -1.07 -14.48
C ASP A 60 -2.49 -1.18 -13.01
N GLY A 61 -3.81 -1.23 -12.79
CA GLY A 61 -4.38 -1.34 -11.44
C GLY A 61 -3.91 -2.59 -10.68
N SER A 62 -3.76 -3.73 -11.37
CA SER A 62 -3.32 -4.97 -10.75
C SER A 62 -1.88 -4.91 -10.26
N GLU A 63 -0.96 -4.38 -11.07
CA GLU A 63 0.42 -4.19 -10.71
C GLU A 63 0.58 -3.12 -9.61
N SER A 64 -0.26 -2.08 -9.60
CA SER A 64 -0.28 -1.09 -8.52
C SER A 64 -0.58 -1.72 -7.16
N ILE A 65 -1.58 -2.60 -7.06
CA ILE A 65 -1.94 -3.30 -5.82
C ILE A 65 -0.81 -4.23 -5.39
N LYS A 66 -0.24 -4.99 -6.32
CA LYS A 66 0.87 -5.90 -6.04
C LYS A 66 2.10 -5.16 -5.50
N ARG A 67 2.42 -3.99 -6.04
CA ARG A 67 3.50 -3.13 -5.53
C ARG A 67 3.23 -2.63 -4.13
N VAL A 68 1.99 -2.21 -3.82
CA VAL A 68 1.60 -1.86 -2.44
C VAL A 68 1.79 -3.03 -1.50
N MET A 69 1.32 -4.22 -1.86
CA MET A 69 1.49 -5.41 -1.02
C MET A 69 2.97 -5.73 -0.78
N THR A 70 3.81 -5.56 -1.80
CA THR A 70 5.26 -5.75 -1.70
C THR A 70 5.89 -4.73 -0.75
N PHE A 71 5.52 -3.46 -0.88
CA PHE A 71 5.94 -2.39 0.01
C PHE A 71 5.55 -2.68 1.46
N LEU A 72 4.29 -3.03 1.72
CA LEU A 72 3.81 -3.34 3.07
C LEU A 72 4.58 -4.49 3.71
N ASN A 73 4.89 -5.54 2.94
CA ASN A 73 5.66 -6.68 3.43
C ASN A 73 7.15 -6.36 3.68
N SER A 74 7.68 -5.28 3.08
CA SER A 74 9.06 -4.84 3.31
C SER A 74 9.25 -4.09 4.63
N ILE A 75 8.17 -3.64 5.27
CA ILE A 75 8.21 -2.87 6.51
C ILE A 75 8.36 -3.84 7.71
N PRO A 76 9.39 -3.67 8.56
CA PRO A 76 9.56 -4.47 9.77
C PRO A 76 8.37 -4.38 10.74
N ASP A 77 8.19 -5.40 11.58
CA ASP A 77 7.17 -5.42 12.64
C ASP A 77 7.54 -4.55 13.85
#